data_AF-A0A7V6HHI4-F1
#
_entry.id   AF-A0A7V6HHI4-F1
#
_cell.length_a   1.000
_cell.length_b   1.000
_cell.length_c   1.000
_cell.angle_alpha   90.00
_cell.angle_beta   90.00
_cell.angle_gamma   90.00
#
_symmetry.space_group_name_H-M   'P 1'
#
loop_
_entity.id
_entity.type
_entity.pdbx_description
1 polymer ?
#
loop_
_entity_poly.entity_id
_entity_poly.type
_entity_poly.pdbx_seq_one_letter_code
_entity_poly.pdbx_strand_id
1 'polypeptide(L)'
;MSVKQLFLVSLAACVASLITGCGTLEGHEGAAVGAAAGATGGALIGAAAAGSGNRATGAVIGGAVGGVAGGVAGDQLYDKKKDK
;
A
#
# COMPACT_ATOMS: atom_id res chain seq x y z
N MET A 1 -23.51 6.75 22.11
CA MET A 1 -22.11 6.68 21.62
C MET A 1 -22.13 6.93 20.13
N SER A 2 -21.49 8.01 19.68
CA SER A 2 -21.75 8.63 18.37
C SER A 2 -21.01 7.91 17.22
N VAL A 3 -21.68 7.72 16.09
CA VAL A 3 -21.16 7.11 14.84
C VAL A 3 -19.78 7.62 14.38
N LYS A 4 -19.41 8.85 14.74
CA LYS A 4 -18.07 9.42 14.53
C LYS A 4 -16.95 8.60 15.19
N GLN A 5 -17.18 8.05 16.39
CA GLN A 5 -16.19 7.22 17.07
C GLN A 5 -16.04 5.85 16.40
N LEU A 6 -17.10 5.30 15.81
CA LEU A 6 -17.03 4.03 15.08
C LEU A 6 -16.20 4.16 13.79
N PHE A 7 -16.31 5.30 13.09
CA PHE A 7 -15.52 5.61 11.90
C PHE A 7 -14.04 5.81 12.22
N LEU A 8 -13.73 6.52 13.31
CA LEU A 8 -12.36 6.71 13.80
C LEU A 8 -11.72 5.40 14.28
N VAL A 9 -12.48 4.52 14.94
CA VAL A 9 -11.98 3.23 15.42
C VAL A 9 -11.73 2.26 14.25
N SER A 10 -12.58 2.26 13.21
CA SER A 10 -12.34 1.48 11.98
C SER A 10 -11.09 1.97 11.22
N LEU A 11 -10.92 3.29 11.11
CA LEU A 11 -9.72 3.90 10.51
C LEU A 11 -8.46 3.60 11.34
N ALA A 12 -8.55 3.67 12.67
CA ALA A 12 -7.45 3.34 13.57
C ALA A 12 -7.12 1.84 13.58
N ALA A 13 -8.11 0.96 13.43
CA ALA A 13 -7.90 -0.48 13.29
C ALA A 13 -7.20 -0.83 11.96
N CYS A 14 -7.55 -0.16 10.86
CA CYS A 14 -6.80 -0.28 9.60
C CYS A 14 -5.34 0.19 9.76
N VAL A 15 -5.09 1.31 10.44
CA VAL A 15 -3.73 1.79 10.74
C VAL A 15 -2.98 0.85 11.68
N ALA A 16 -3.65 0.25 12.66
CA ALA A 16 -3.07 -0.75 13.55
C ALA A 16 -2.67 -2.02 12.78
N SER A 17 -3.43 -2.46 11.78
CA SER A 17 -3.06 -3.57 10.90
C SER A 17 -1.83 -3.25 10.03
N LEU A 18 -1.63 -1.99 9.64
CA LEU A 18 -0.40 -1.54 8.97
C LEU A 18 0.81 -1.55 9.92
N ILE A 19 0.58 -1.30 11.22
CA ILE A 19 1.62 -1.39 12.25
C ILE A 19 1.95 -2.85 12.60
N THR A 20 1.00 -3.79 12.51
CA THR A 20 1.28 -5.24 12.61
C THR A 20 2.16 -5.75 11.45
N GLY A 21 2.19 -5.05 10.31
CA GLY A 21 3.15 -5.27 9.21
C GLY A 21 4.52 -4.61 9.42
N CYS A 22 4.68 -3.77 10.44
CA CYS A 22 5.94 -3.08 10.75
C CYS A 22 6.95 -3.98 11.51
N GLY A 23 6.57 -5.22 11.83
CA GLY A 23 7.39 -6.16 12.59
C GLY A 23 8.01 -7.33 11.82
N THR A 24 7.75 -7.48 10.51
CA THR A 24 8.18 -8.69 9.76
C THR A 24 8.96 -8.36 8.49
N LEU A 25 10.02 -7.57 8.61
CA LEU A 25 10.95 -7.32 7.49
C LEU A 25 11.93 -8.48 7.26
N GLU A 26 12.10 -9.37 8.24
CA GLU A 26 12.88 -10.60 8.07
C GLU A 26 12.06 -11.61 7.24
N GLY A 27 12.49 -11.84 6.00
CA GLY A 27 11.88 -12.80 5.06
C GLY A 27 10.95 -12.19 4.02
N HIS A 28 10.28 -11.05 4.30
CA HIS A 28 9.32 -10.41 3.39
C HIS A 28 9.83 -9.12 2.75
N GLU A 29 11.15 -9.04 2.49
CA GLU A 29 11.77 -7.92 1.76
C GLU A 29 11.08 -7.65 0.41
N GLY A 30 10.63 -8.70 -0.27
CA GLY A 30 9.88 -8.60 -1.52
C GLY A 30 8.59 -7.83 -1.40
N ALA A 31 7.82 -8.10 -0.34
CA ALA A 31 6.57 -7.42 -0.07
C ALA A 31 6.82 -5.94 0.23
N ALA A 32 7.85 -5.64 1.01
CA ALA A 32 8.21 -4.27 1.35
C ALA A 32 8.68 -3.47 0.13
N VAL A 33 9.60 -4.02 -0.67
CA VAL A 33 10.10 -3.38 -1.89
C VAL A 33 9.00 -3.25 -2.94
N GLY A 34 8.19 -4.29 -3.11
CA GLY A 34 7.10 -4.30 -4.07
C GLY A 34 5.99 -3.33 -3.69
N ALA A 35 5.62 -3.25 -2.40
CA ALA A 35 4.65 -2.28 -1.92
C ALA A 35 5.16 -0.85 -2.04
N ALA A 36 6.43 -0.59 -1.70
CA ALA A 36 7.02 0.74 -1.83
C ALA A 36 7.11 1.19 -3.30
N ALA A 37 7.59 0.31 -4.18
CA ALA A 37 7.70 0.60 -5.61
C ALA A 37 6.32 0.74 -6.27
N GLY A 38 5.40 -0.15 -5.95
CA GLY A 38 4.04 -0.14 -6.47
C GLY A 38 3.22 1.05 -5.95
N ALA A 39 3.38 1.44 -4.69
CA ALA A 39 2.72 2.63 -4.14
C ALA A 39 3.24 3.91 -4.80
N THR A 40 4.55 4.03 -4.96
CA THR A 40 5.16 5.21 -5.59
C THR A 40 4.80 5.31 -7.06
N GLY A 41 4.94 4.22 -7.82
CA GLY A 41 4.57 4.17 -9.24
C GLY A 41 3.07 4.38 -9.44
N GLY A 42 2.24 3.71 -8.65
CA GLY A 42 0.79 3.85 -8.70
C GLY A 42 0.33 5.26 -8.33
N ALA A 43 0.96 5.93 -7.37
CA ALA A 43 0.63 7.30 -7.01
C ALA A 43 0.98 8.30 -8.12
N LEU A 44 2.14 8.13 -8.78
CA LEU A 44 2.54 8.98 -9.90
C LEU A 44 1.62 8.81 -11.10
N ILE A 45 1.32 7.56 -11.47
CA ILE A 45 0.43 7.23 -12.58
C ILE A 45 -1.00 7.68 -12.28
N GLY A 46 -1.48 7.42 -11.05
CA GLY A 46 -2.80 7.84 -10.60
C GLY A 46 -2.95 9.36 -10.57
N ALA A 47 -1.93 10.10 -10.14
CA ALA A 47 -1.91 11.56 -10.19
C ALA A 47 -1.98 12.09 -11.63
N ALA A 48 -1.23 11.46 -12.54
CA ALA A 48 -1.22 11.83 -13.95
C ALA A 48 -2.56 11.52 -14.65
N ALA A 49 -3.17 10.38 -14.34
CA ALA A 49 -4.43 9.93 -14.92
C ALA A 49 -5.66 10.69 -14.40
N ALA A 50 -5.65 11.15 -13.15
CA ALA A 50 -6.81 11.84 -12.55
C ALA A 50 -6.97 13.32 -12.95
N GLY A 51 -5.99 13.92 -13.63
CA GLY A 51 -6.09 15.30 -14.12
C GLY A 51 -6.03 16.38 -13.03
N SER A 52 -6.01 17.66 -13.44
CA SER A 52 -5.59 18.77 -12.56
C SER A 52 -6.44 19.01 -11.32
N GLY A 53 -7.72 18.61 -11.31
CA GLY A 53 -8.61 18.78 -10.15
C GLY A 53 -8.52 17.65 -9.13
N ASN A 54 -8.07 16.46 -9.54
CA ASN A 54 -8.15 15.24 -8.74
C ASN A 54 -6.82 14.49 -8.62
N ARG A 55 -5.68 15.13 -8.92
CA ARG A 55 -4.35 14.48 -8.83
C ARG A 55 -4.08 13.86 -7.47
N ALA A 56 -4.47 14.52 -6.37
CA ALA A 56 -4.29 13.98 -5.03
C ALA A 56 -5.14 12.71 -4.81
N THR A 57 -6.41 12.74 -5.23
CA THR A 57 -7.30 11.58 -5.19
C THR A 57 -6.77 10.43 -6.06
N GLY A 58 -6.32 10.74 -7.28
CA GLY A 58 -5.68 9.78 -8.17
C GLY A 58 -4.41 9.18 -7.59
N ALA A 59 -3.57 10.01 -6.95
CA ALA A 59 -2.35 9.58 -6.30
C ALA A 59 -2.63 8.62 -5.13
N VAL A 60 -3.62 8.94 -4.30
CA VAL A 60 -3.98 8.10 -3.15
C VAL A 60 -4.58 6.78 -3.61
N ILE A 61 -5.48 6.81 -4.60
CA ILE A 61 -6.09 5.58 -5.14
C ILE A 61 -5.03 4.73 -5.84
N GLY A 62 -4.24 5.33 -6.73
CA GLY A 62 -3.19 4.65 -7.47
C GLY A 62 -2.10 4.13 -6.55
N GLY A 63 -1.72 4.88 -5.52
CA GLY A 63 -0.73 4.47 -4.52
C GLY A 63 -1.25 3.38 -3.58
N ALA A 64 -2.52 3.41 -3.20
CA ALA A 64 -3.13 2.34 -2.41
C ALA A 64 -3.23 1.04 -3.22
N VAL A 65 -3.76 1.10 -4.44
CA VAL A 65 -3.90 -0.08 -5.32
C VAL A 65 -2.53 -0.61 -5.72
N GLY A 66 -1.62 0.28 -6.12
CA GLY A 66 -0.26 -0.07 -6.50
C GLY A 66 0.56 -0.61 -5.34
N GLY A 67 0.39 -0.08 -4.12
CA GLY A 67 1.08 -0.56 -2.93
C GLY A 67 0.60 -1.95 -2.48
N VAL A 68 -0.71 -2.19 -2.51
CA VAL A 68 -1.26 -3.52 -2.19
C VAL A 68 -0.88 -4.54 -3.26
N ALA A 69 -1.10 -4.22 -4.54
CA ALA A 69 -0.78 -5.12 -5.65
C ALA A 69 0.74 -5.37 -5.75
N GLY A 70 1.54 -4.33 -5.57
CA GLY A 70 3.00 -4.41 -5.57
C GLY A 70 3.53 -5.18 -4.37
N GLY A 71 2.91 -5.06 -3.19
CA GLY A 71 3.30 -5.82 -2.01
C GLY A 71 3.04 -7.32 -2.18
N VAL A 72 1.84 -7.70 -2.63
CA VAL A 72 1.51 -9.11 -2.88
C VAL A 72 2.35 -9.68 -4.02
N ALA A 73 2.53 -8.93 -5.12
CA ALA A 73 3.35 -9.39 -6.24
C ALA A 73 4.84 -9.44 -5.89
N GLY A 74 5.34 -8.48 -5.12
CA GLY A 74 6.74 -8.38 -4.70
C GLY A 74 7.14 -9.49 -3.75
N ASP A 75 6.25 -9.86 -2.82
CA ASP A 75 6.39 -11.04 -1.95
C ASP A 75 6.64 -12.29 -2.80
N GLN A 76 5.75 -12.55 -3.76
CA GLN A 76 5.83 -13.72 -4.64
C GLN A 76 7.04 -13.69 -5.60
N LEU A 77 7.44 -12.50 -6.08
CA LEU A 77 8.56 -12.35 -7.01
C LEU A 77 9.93 -12.42 -6.32
N TYR A 78 10.05 -11.91 -5.10
CA TYR A 78 11.31 -11.92 -4.35
C TYR A 78 11.58 -13.31 -3.77
N ASP A 79 10.54 -13.98 -3.25
CA ASP A 79 10.66 -15.37 -2.79
C ASP A 79 11.09 -16.30 -3.92
N LYS A 80 10.53 -16.14 -5.13
CA LYS A 80 10.96 -16.94 -6.30
C LYS A 80 12.37 -16.66 -6.79
N LYS A 81 12.98 -15.52 -6.43
CA LYS A 81 14.36 -15.19 -6.87
C LYS A 81 15.44 -15.70 -5.92
N LYS A 82 15.10 -16.13 -4.70
CA LYS A 82 16.05 -16.81 -3.80
C LYS A 82 16.23 -18.31 -4.10
N ASP A 83 15.53 -18.85 -5.09
CA ASP A 83 15.64 -20.24 -5.56
C ASP A 83 16.46 -20.39 -6.86
N LYS A 84 17.40 -19.46 -7.14
CA LYS A 84 18.35 -19.58 -8.26
C LYS A 84 19.79 -19.28 -7.87
#